data_AF-A0A2U1QLH7-F1
#
_entry.id   AF-A0A2U1QLH7-F1
#
_cell.length_a   1.000
_cell.length_b   1.000
_cell.length_c   1.000
_cell.angle_alpha   90.00
_cell.angle_beta   90.00
_cell.angle_gamma   90.00
#
_symmetry.space_group_name_H-M   'P 1'
#
loop_
_entity.id
_entity.type
_entity.pdbx_description
1 polymer ?
#
loop_
_entity_poly.entity_id
_entity_poly.type
_entity_poly.pdbx_seq_one_letter_code
_entity_poly.pdbx_strand_id
1 'polypeptide(L)'
;MQTCNLLSIARCFNGCRDHTQVSGFGTRVWNLSDRPIELQIRVGSILKKVHTLKPGSSKRLKSKKIYKAYVPGGSSGRGKGDNSGGVARSFLYYYDETCHPYIWIHDTKGDFSRMVRQQYISLEDLRDCSEIKIFRDNLKGSISIRKKPRPDFC
;
A
#
# COMPACT_ATOMS: atom_id res chain seq x y z
N MET A 1 -22.14 37.07 12.13
CA MET A 1 -22.19 35.69 12.66
C MET A 1 -22.15 34.74 11.47
N GLN A 2 -20.99 34.14 11.18
CA GLN A 2 -20.79 33.24 10.04
C GLN A 2 -21.17 31.82 10.43
N THR A 3 -22.13 31.26 9.73
CA THR A 3 -22.62 29.90 9.90
C THR A 3 -21.62 28.91 9.30
N CYS A 4 -21.05 28.05 10.15
CA CYS A 4 -20.18 26.95 9.76
C CYS A 4 -20.94 25.98 8.84
N ASN A 5 -20.54 25.96 7.57
CA ASN A 5 -21.17 25.17 6.52
C ASN A 5 -20.77 23.69 6.64
N LEU A 6 -21.41 22.96 7.55
CA LEU A 6 -21.22 21.51 7.78
C LEU A 6 -21.48 20.64 6.54
N LEU A 7 -22.08 21.20 5.48
CA LEU A 7 -22.43 20.52 4.24
C LEU A 7 -21.26 20.37 3.25
N SER A 8 -20.14 21.08 3.45
CA SER A 8 -18.95 20.98 2.59
C SER A 8 -18.15 19.69 2.84
N ILE A 9 -18.23 19.15 4.07
CA ILE A 9 -17.49 17.94 4.49
C ILE A 9 -18.11 16.68 3.88
N ALA A 10 -19.42 16.66 3.66
CA ALA A 10 -20.14 15.51 3.12
C ALA A 10 -19.88 15.25 1.62
N ARG A 11 -19.50 16.28 0.84
CA ARG A 11 -19.27 16.14 -0.61
C ARG A 11 -17.89 15.59 -0.99
N CYS A 12 -16.89 15.65 -0.11
CA CYS A 12 -15.54 15.14 -0.41
C CYS A 12 -15.39 13.62 -0.18
N PHE A 13 -16.32 12.98 0.54
CA PHE A 13 -16.28 11.52 0.76
C PHE A 13 -16.74 10.70 -0.46
N ASN A 14 -17.30 11.35 -1.49
CA ASN A 14 -17.82 10.70 -2.70
C ASN A 14 -16.80 10.55 -3.84
N GLY A 15 -15.53 10.89 -3.60
CA GLY A 15 -14.44 10.82 -4.58
C GLY A 15 -13.86 9.43 -4.84
N CYS A 16 -14.60 8.34 -4.60
CA CYS A 16 -14.26 7.00 -5.11
C CYS A 16 -15.57 6.21 -5.30
N ARG A 17 -16.31 6.53 -6.36
CA ARG A 17 -17.28 5.63 -6.98
C ARG A 17 -16.51 4.43 -7.58
N ASP A 18 -16.01 3.54 -6.72
CA ASP A 18 -15.63 2.16 -7.05
C ASP A 18 -16.96 1.47 -7.41
N HIS A 19 -17.42 1.64 -8.65
CA HIS A 19 -18.52 0.86 -9.18
C HIS A 19 -18.00 -0.57 -9.36
N THR A 20 -18.20 -1.40 -8.33
CA THR A 20 -18.56 -2.82 -8.35
C THR A 20 -17.97 -3.58 -7.15
N GLN A 21 -18.88 -4.10 -6.33
CA GLN A 21 -18.73 -5.20 -5.37
C GLN A 21 -18.20 -4.93 -3.96
N VAL A 22 -19.16 -4.96 -3.03
CA VAL A 22 -19.19 -5.78 -1.80
C VAL A 22 -18.11 -6.89 -1.79
N SER A 23 -17.37 -7.05 -0.67
CA SER A 23 -16.60 -8.25 -0.31
C SER A 23 -15.27 -8.60 -1.04
N GLY A 24 -14.48 -7.63 -1.48
CA GLY A 24 -13.09 -7.94 -1.86
C GLY A 24 -12.15 -8.15 -0.66
N PHE A 25 -11.66 -9.37 -0.41
CA PHE A 25 -10.52 -9.61 0.51
C PHE A 25 -9.32 -8.73 0.11
N GLY A 26 -8.91 -7.81 0.99
CA GLY A 26 -7.85 -6.83 0.77
C GLY A 26 -7.96 -5.62 1.71
N THR A 27 -6.84 -4.97 1.99
CA THR A 27 -6.72 -3.84 2.94
C THR A 27 -6.84 -2.52 2.20
N ARG A 28 -7.70 -1.63 2.69
CA ARG A 28 -7.85 -0.29 2.12
C ARG A 28 -6.87 0.67 2.80
N VAL A 29 -5.93 1.20 2.03
CA VAL A 29 -4.96 2.19 2.50
C VAL A 29 -5.47 3.58 2.12
N TRP A 30 -5.68 4.44 3.11
CA TRP A 30 -6.17 5.82 2.95
C TRP A 30 -5.04 6.81 3.12
N ASN A 31 -4.96 7.78 2.22
CA ASN A 31 -4.20 9.00 2.43
C ASN A 31 -5.12 10.07 3.03
N LEU A 32 -4.98 10.33 4.33
CA LEU A 32 -5.69 11.40 5.03
C LEU A 32 -4.80 12.62 5.31
N SER A 33 -3.62 12.67 4.67
CA SER A 33 -2.79 13.87 4.68
C SER A 33 -3.28 14.90 3.65
N ASP A 34 -2.75 16.10 3.78
CA ASP A 34 -2.94 17.24 2.88
C ASP A 34 -2.09 17.12 1.59
N ARG A 35 -1.19 16.13 1.49
CA ARG A 35 -0.26 15.98 0.35
C ARG A 35 -0.33 14.61 -0.30
N PRO A 36 0.11 14.48 -1.57
CA PRO A 36 0.26 13.18 -2.19
C PRO A 36 1.33 12.34 -1.50
N ILE A 37 1.04 11.06 -1.29
CA ILE A 37 2.01 10.08 -0.78
C ILE A 37 2.23 8.98 -1.81
N GLU A 38 3.38 8.33 -1.74
CA GLU A 38 3.72 7.18 -2.55
C GLU A 38 3.80 5.92 -1.70
N LEU A 39 3.05 4.90 -2.11
CA LEU A 39 3.18 3.55 -1.59
C LEU A 39 4.14 2.78 -2.50
N GLN A 40 5.38 2.64 -2.03
CA GLN A 40 6.48 2.01 -2.75
C GLN A 40 6.60 0.55 -2.34
N ILE A 41 6.21 -0.38 -3.22
CA ILE A 41 6.41 -1.81 -3.01
C ILE A 41 7.88 -2.13 -3.28
N ARG A 42 8.56 -2.68 -2.27
CA ARG A 42 9.98 -3.01 -2.28
C ARG A 42 10.20 -4.46 -1.91
N VAL A 43 11.32 -5.02 -2.37
CA VAL A 43 11.87 -6.33 -1.98
C VAL A 43 13.32 -6.08 -1.60
N GLY A 44 13.67 -6.26 -0.32
CA GLY A 44 14.95 -5.77 0.20
C GLY A 44 15.10 -4.26 -0.07
N SER A 45 16.20 -3.86 -0.70
CA SER A 45 16.46 -2.46 -1.10
C SER A 45 15.82 -2.06 -2.45
N ILE A 46 15.30 -3.02 -3.21
CA ILE A 46 14.91 -2.81 -4.61
C ILE A 46 13.47 -2.31 -4.69
N LEU A 47 13.26 -1.17 -5.36
CA LEU A 47 11.93 -0.67 -5.71
C LEU A 47 11.32 -1.49 -6.85
N LYS A 48 10.15 -2.07 -6.62
CA LYS A 48 9.45 -2.90 -7.62
C LYS A 48 8.25 -2.19 -8.23
N LYS A 49 7.52 -1.40 -7.44
CA LYS A 49 6.32 -0.69 -7.92
C LYS A 49 6.00 0.51 -7.04
N VAL A 50 5.43 1.55 -7.64
CA VAL A 50 4.94 2.73 -6.93
C VAL A 50 3.45 2.91 -7.16
N HIS A 51 2.73 3.29 -6.10
CA HIS A 51 1.35 3.74 -6.16
C HIS A 51 1.22 5.10 -5.50
N THR A 52 0.94 6.12 -6.29
CA THR A 52 0.67 7.46 -5.79
C THR A 52 -0.77 7.56 -5.30
N LEU A 53 -0.96 8.04 -4.07
CA LEU A 53 -2.25 8.36 -3.47
C LEU A 53 -2.37 9.87 -3.32
N LYS A 54 -3.39 10.46 -3.97
CA LYS A 54 -3.76 11.86 -3.78
C LYS A 54 -4.32 12.08 -2.37
N PRO A 55 -4.28 13.31 -1.83
CA PRO A 55 -4.97 13.67 -0.59
C PRO A 55 -6.43 13.20 -0.60
N GLY A 56 -6.89 12.61 0.50
CA GLY A 56 -8.25 12.10 0.66
C GLY A 56 -8.59 10.83 -0.13
N SER A 57 -7.68 10.31 -0.96
CA SER A 57 -7.92 9.11 -1.77
C SER A 57 -7.50 7.82 -1.06
N SER A 58 -7.98 6.69 -1.56
CA SER A 58 -7.56 5.37 -1.09
C SER A 58 -7.20 4.41 -2.21
N LYS A 59 -6.45 3.38 -1.84
CA LYS A 59 -6.16 2.24 -2.71
C LYS A 59 -6.31 0.96 -1.93
N ARG A 60 -6.96 -0.04 -2.55
CA ARG A 60 -7.07 -1.37 -1.98
C ARG A 60 -5.89 -2.24 -2.43
N LEU A 61 -5.17 -2.79 -1.46
CA LEU A 61 -4.02 -3.66 -1.67
C LEU A 61 -4.32 -5.06 -1.15
N LYS A 62 -3.77 -6.08 -1.81
CA LYS A 62 -3.96 -7.49 -1.46
C LYS A 62 -2.59 -8.11 -1.17
N SER A 63 -2.36 -8.55 0.07
CA SER A 63 -1.10 -9.18 0.51
C SER A 63 -0.69 -10.32 -0.43
N LYS A 64 -1.59 -11.28 -0.69
CA LYS A 64 -1.36 -12.43 -1.58
C LYS A 64 -0.95 -12.04 -3.01
N LYS A 65 -1.50 -10.94 -3.55
CA LYS A 65 -1.15 -10.46 -4.90
C LYS A 65 0.26 -9.88 -4.92
N ILE A 66 0.63 -9.12 -3.89
CA ILE A 66 1.96 -8.53 -3.77
C ILE A 66 3.00 -9.62 -3.57
N TYR A 67 2.76 -10.54 -2.63
CA TYR A 67 3.64 -11.69 -2.38
C TYR A 67 3.91 -12.48 -3.67
N LYS A 68 2.85 -12.99 -4.33
CA LYS A 68 3.01 -13.82 -5.54
C LYS A 68 3.70 -13.10 -6.71
N ALA A 69 3.55 -11.78 -6.82
CA ALA A 69 4.15 -11.03 -7.92
C ALA A 69 5.67 -10.86 -7.77
N TYR A 70 6.19 -11.00 -6.56
CA TYR A 70 7.58 -10.64 -6.23
C TYR A 70 8.38 -11.74 -5.53
N VAL A 71 7.78 -12.92 -5.33
CA VAL A 71 8.45 -14.14 -4.89
C VAL A 71 8.77 -15.01 -6.12
N PRO A 72 10.04 -15.39 -6.35
CA PRO A 72 10.44 -16.27 -7.45
C PRO A 72 9.85 -17.67 -7.24
N GLY A 73 9.17 -18.19 -8.27
CA GLY A 73 8.42 -19.46 -8.24
C GLY A 73 6.89 -19.31 -8.35
N GLY A 74 6.38 -18.08 -8.28
CA GLY A 74 4.93 -17.80 -8.22
C GLY A 74 4.23 -17.47 -9.54
N SER A 75 4.72 -17.88 -10.70
CA SER A 75 3.98 -17.71 -11.97
C SER A 75 2.94 -18.82 -12.13
N SER A 76 1.67 -18.48 -11.89
CA SER A 76 0.53 -19.21 -12.42
C SER A 76 0.53 -19.08 -13.95
N GLY A 77 1.31 -19.92 -14.61
CA GLY A 77 1.15 -20.19 -16.04
C GLY A 77 -0.10 -21.03 -16.25
N ARG A 78 -1.16 -20.42 -16.81
CA ARG A 78 -2.09 -21.18 -17.62
C ARG A 78 -1.32 -21.57 -18.88
N GLY A 79 -0.83 -22.79 -18.92
CA GLY A 79 -0.08 -23.32 -20.06
C GLY A 79 -0.12 -24.85 -20.04
N LYS A 80 -1.13 -25.41 -20.70
CA LYS A 80 -1.01 -26.73 -21.30
C LYS A 80 0.17 -26.68 -22.29
N GLY A 81 1.02 -27.70 -22.30
CA GLY A 81 1.88 -27.99 -23.44
C GLY A 81 3.37 -27.90 -23.15
N ASP A 82 4.00 -29.07 -23.29
CA ASP A 82 5.31 -29.36 -23.87
C ASP A 82 6.56 -28.55 -23.51
N ASN A 83 7.61 -29.34 -23.25
CA ASN A 83 9.00 -29.16 -23.65
C ASN A 83 9.50 -27.76 -24.06
N SER A 84 10.66 -27.43 -23.47
CA SER A 84 11.68 -26.48 -23.92
C SER A 84 11.51 -25.00 -23.51
N GLY A 85 12.57 -24.49 -22.86
CA GLY A 85 12.98 -23.09 -22.93
C GLY A 85 12.24 -22.09 -22.01
N GLY A 86 12.80 -21.83 -20.83
CA GLY A 86 12.32 -20.72 -20.00
C GLY A 86 13.05 -20.47 -18.69
N VAL A 87 14.30 -20.91 -18.55
CA VAL A 87 15.21 -20.41 -17.52
C VAL A 87 15.50 -18.94 -17.85
N ALA A 88 15.62 -18.10 -16.81
CA ALA A 88 16.13 -16.72 -16.85
C ALA A 88 15.11 -15.56 -16.96
N ARG A 89 14.36 -15.32 -15.89
CA ARG A 89 14.24 -13.94 -15.32
C ARG A 89 14.44 -13.86 -13.80
N SER A 90 14.95 -14.92 -13.17
CA SER A 90 15.03 -15.06 -11.71
C SER A 90 16.45 -15.03 -11.12
N PHE A 91 17.46 -14.57 -11.87
CA PHE A 91 18.88 -14.77 -11.50
C PHE A 91 19.73 -13.51 -11.35
N LEU A 92 19.18 -12.36 -10.94
CA LEU A 92 20.04 -11.18 -10.67
C LEU A 92 19.89 -10.56 -9.29
N TYR A 93 19.06 -11.11 -8.42
CA TYR A 93 18.97 -10.64 -7.05
C TYR A 93 18.87 -11.84 -6.12
N TYR A 94 19.78 -11.88 -5.16
CA TYR A 94 19.78 -12.80 -4.03
C TYR A 94 18.38 -12.76 -3.39
N TYR A 95 17.54 -13.72 -3.72
CA TYR A 95 16.27 -13.90 -3.06
C TYR A 95 16.58 -14.64 -1.76
N ASP A 96 16.93 -13.87 -0.75
CA ASP A 96 16.92 -14.38 0.61
C ASP A 96 15.46 -14.62 1.01
N GLU A 97 15.17 -15.76 1.63
CA GLU A 97 13.86 -16.05 2.23
C GLU A 97 13.47 -14.99 3.27
N THR A 98 14.44 -14.22 3.78
CA THR A 98 14.19 -13.06 4.65
C THR A 98 13.70 -11.81 3.91
N CYS A 99 13.86 -11.71 2.58
CA CYS A 99 13.52 -10.53 1.78
C CYS A 99 12.05 -10.52 1.35
N HIS A 100 11.13 -10.55 2.32
CA HIS A 100 9.70 -10.42 2.05
C HIS A 100 9.36 -9.04 1.46
N PRO A 101 8.43 -8.96 0.48
CA PRO A 101 8.04 -7.67 -0.05
C PRO A 101 7.32 -6.85 1.02
N TYR A 102 7.63 -5.57 1.09
CA TYR A 102 7.00 -4.62 2.00
C TYR A 102 6.61 -3.35 1.25
N ILE A 103 5.80 -2.50 1.87
CA ILE A 103 5.39 -1.23 1.30
C ILE A 103 5.99 -0.10 2.11
N TRP A 104 6.94 0.59 1.52
CA TRP A 104 7.48 1.82 2.06
C TRP A 104 6.53 3.00 1.78
N ILE A 105 6.26 3.84 2.78
CA ILE A 105 5.46 5.05 2.61
C ILE A 105 6.40 6.23 2.43
N HIS A 106 6.35 6.85 1.26
CA HIS A 106 7.18 7.97 0.88
C HIS A 106 6.34 9.26 0.78
N ASP A 107 6.75 10.29 1.52
CA ASP A 107 6.17 11.64 1.41
C ASP A 107 6.88 12.40 0.29
N THR A 108 6.21 12.60 -0.84
CA THR A 108 6.80 13.21 -2.05
C THR A 108 7.28 14.65 -1.87
N LYS A 109 6.79 15.35 -0.85
CA LYS A 109 7.14 16.76 -0.55
C LYS A 109 7.57 16.94 0.91
N GLY A 110 8.04 15.88 1.55
CA GLY A 110 8.60 15.95 2.89
C GLY A 110 10.05 16.36 2.83
N ASP A 111 10.42 17.46 3.49
CA ASP A 111 11.83 17.76 3.72
C ASP A 111 12.38 16.70 4.68
N PHE A 112 13.24 15.80 4.18
CA PHE A 112 13.92 14.77 4.99
C PHE A 112 14.94 15.35 5.99
N SER A 113 14.84 16.64 6.33
CA SER A 113 15.80 17.35 7.19
C SER A 113 15.84 16.80 8.61
N ARG A 114 14.87 15.96 8.99
CA ARG A 114 14.84 15.22 10.25
C ARG A 114 14.71 13.74 9.96
N MET A 115 15.50 12.91 10.63
CA MET A 115 15.36 11.45 10.57
C MET A 115 13.91 11.05 10.89
N VAL A 116 13.15 10.69 9.86
CA VAL A 116 11.77 10.23 10.04
C VAL A 116 11.85 8.75 10.40
N ARG A 117 11.11 8.37 11.45
CA ARG A 117 10.90 6.96 11.81
C ARG A 117 10.39 6.27 10.54
N GLN A 118 11.18 5.36 9.98
CA GLN A 118 10.85 4.64 8.76
C GLN A 118 9.45 4.02 8.89
N GLN A 119 8.51 4.41 8.03
CA GLN A 119 7.14 3.90 8.09
C GLN A 119 6.87 3.03 6.88
N TYR A 120 6.75 1.73 7.14
CA TYR A 120 6.37 0.74 6.16
C TYR A 120 5.13 -0.05 6.61
N ILE A 121 4.47 -0.65 5.65
CA ILE A 121 3.36 -1.59 5.84
C ILE A 121 3.88 -2.96 5.43
N SER A 122 3.81 -3.93 6.34
CA SER A 122 4.21 -5.31 6.05
C SER A 122 3.09 -6.08 5.30
N LEU A 123 3.36 -7.31 4.87
CA LEU A 123 2.31 -8.15 4.29
C LEU A 123 1.31 -8.64 5.32
N GLU A 124 1.75 -8.82 6.57
CA GLU A 124 0.95 -9.17 7.73
C GLU A 124 -0.04 -8.05 8.01
N ASP A 125 0.39 -6.79 8.00
CA ASP A 125 -0.52 -5.65 8.10
C ASP A 125 -1.62 -5.68 7.02
N LEU A 126 -1.27 -6.04 5.78
CA LEU A 126 -2.23 -6.18 4.69
C LEU A 126 -3.11 -7.45 4.77
N ARG A 127 -2.72 -8.41 5.61
CA ARG A 127 -3.50 -9.61 5.88
C ARG A 127 -4.47 -9.33 7.03
N ASP A 128 -3.96 -8.75 8.10
CA ASP A 128 -4.61 -8.68 9.41
C ASP A 128 -5.43 -7.40 9.58
N CYS A 129 -5.13 -6.34 8.82
CA CYS A 129 -5.88 -5.09 8.88
C CYS A 129 -6.92 -4.99 7.76
N SER A 130 -8.10 -4.47 8.09
CA SER A 130 -9.13 -4.11 7.12
C SER A 130 -8.82 -2.76 6.47
N GLU A 131 -8.30 -1.83 7.26
CA GLU A 131 -7.95 -0.47 6.83
C GLU A 131 -6.61 -0.03 7.44
N ILE A 132 -5.89 0.79 6.69
CA ILE A 132 -4.70 1.49 7.16
C ILE A 132 -4.86 2.96 6.77
N LYS A 133 -4.74 3.86 7.73
CA LYS A 133 -4.92 5.30 7.54
C LYS A 133 -3.60 6.01 7.78
N ILE A 134 -3.17 6.78 6.80
CA ILE A 134 -1.91 7.52 6.81
C ILE A 134 -2.25 8.99 7.03
N PHE A 135 -1.65 9.58 8.06
CA PHE A 135 -1.83 10.97 8.47
C PHE A 135 -0.49 11.70 8.40
N ARG A 136 -0.54 13.01 8.21
CA ARG A 136 0.62 13.89 8.41
C ARG A 136 0.43 14.62 9.73
N ASP A 137 1.41 14.51 10.62
CA ASP A 137 1.53 15.34 11.80
C ASP A 137 2.24 16.64 11.39
N ASN A 138 1.47 17.72 11.28
CA ASN A 138 1.99 19.02 10.85
C ASN A 138 2.90 19.67 11.90
N LEU A 139 2.74 19.32 13.18
CA LEU A 139 3.57 19.85 14.26
C LEU A 139 4.95 19.19 14.25
N LYS A 140 4.98 17.87 14.01
CA LYS A 140 6.23 17.08 13.98
C LYS A 140 6.88 17.03 12.61
N GLY A 141 6.15 17.40 11.55
CA GLY A 141 6.58 17.24 10.17
C GLY A 141 6.73 15.78 9.75
N SER A 142 6.04 14.85 10.42
CA SER A 142 6.19 13.40 10.24
C SER A 142 4.91 12.74 9.77
N ILE A 143 5.01 11.55 9.18
CA ILE A 143 3.85 10.69 8.91
C ILE A 143 3.48 9.91 10.18
N SER A 144 2.19 9.60 10.34
CA SER A 144 1.65 8.69 11.36
C SER A 144 0.71 7.68 10.71
N ILE A 145 0.75 6.43 11.14
CA ILE A 145 -0.12 5.35 10.63
C ILE A 145 -1.06 4.86 11.72
N ARG A 146 -2.34 4.69 11.36
CA ARG A 146 -3.33 3.97 12.18
C ARG A 146 -3.83 2.73 11.45
N LYS A 147 -3.71 1.58 12.09
CA LYS A 147 -4.14 0.28 11.57
C LYS A 147 -5.47 -0.11 12.20
N LYS A 148 -6.44 -0.56 11.40
CA LYS A 148 -7.71 -1.10 11.87
C LYS A 148 -7.68 -2.61 11.65
N PRO A 149 -7.65 -3.44 12.72
CA PRO A 149 -7.70 -4.90 12.60
C PRO A 149 -8.94 -5.37 11.83
N ARG A 150 -8.85 -6.55 11.23
CA ARG A 150 -10.03 -7.27 10.72
C ARG A 150 -10.77 -7.88 11.90
N PRO A 151 -12.11 -7.77 11.95
CA PRO A 151 -12.90 -8.43 12.99
C PRO A 151 -12.87 -9.96 12.87
N ASP A 152 -12.60 -10.49 11.68
CA ASP A 152 -12.76 -11.92 11.35
C ASP A 152 -11.54 -12.80 11.70
N PHE A 153 -10.56 -12.28 12.46
CA PHE A 153 -9.29 -12.95 12.79
C PHE A 153 -8.96 -12.95 14.30
N CYS A 154 -9.97 -12.78 15.17
CA CYS A 154 -9.83 -12.99 16.62
C CYS A 154 -10.27 -14.40 17.02
#